data_AF-A0A671Z1I5-F1
#
_entry.id   AF-A0A671Z1I5-F1
#
_cell.length_a   1.000
_cell.length_b   1.000
_cell.length_c   1.000
_cell.angle_alpha   90.00
_cell.angle_beta   90.00
_cell.angle_gamma   90.00
#
_symmetry.space_group_name_H-M   'P 1'
#
loop_
_entity.id
_entity.type
_entity.pdbx_description
1 polymer ?
#
loop_
_entity_poly.entity_id
_entity_poly.type
_entity_poly.pdbx_seq_one_letter_code
_entity_poly.pdbx_strand_id
1 'polypeptide(L)'
;MQLSFILVFVFILPIVRAQVPHWGPCPEPAVQPAFTLKQFMGRWFEIAKLPAQFEKGRCIETNFSLTSENSIRVVSSEILKGDLRKIEGTGVIEDLKNPAKLGISYSYVLPYTPYWILSTDYVNSALVYSCTDVLRLFHVDFAWILGRTRTLPDSTIEKAKDIFAGNNIDVSRMIPSRQEGCDKTL
;
A
#
# COMPACT_ATOMS: atom_id res chain seq x y z
N MET A 1 -27.36 -7.12 -54.98
CA MET A 1 -26.45 -8.00 -54.21
C MET A 1 -25.64 -7.12 -53.26
N GLN A 2 -26.10 -6.97 -52.02
CA GLN A 2 -25.39 -6.26 -50.97
C GLN A 2 -24.55 -7.27 -50.19
N LEU A 3 -23.24 -7.07 -50.14
CA LEU A 3 -22.35 -7.77 -49.22
C LEU A 3 -21.91 -6.76 -48.15
N SER A 4 -22.60 -6.77 -47.02
CA SER A 4 -22.19 -5.99 -45.84
C SER A 4 -21.01 -6.69 -45.18
N PHE A 5 -19.80 -6.13 -45.33
CA PHE A 5 -18.64 -6.54 -44.55
C PHE A 5 -18.73 -5.91 -43.16
N ILE A 6 -19.17 -6.68 -42.17
CA ILE A 6 -19.03 -6.31 -40.76
C ILE A 6 -17.59 -6.58 -40.35
N LEU A 7 -16.80 -5.51 -40.25
CA LEU A 7 -15.44 -5.55 -39.70
C LEU A 7 -15.56 -5.69 -38.18
N VAL A 8 -15.51 -6.93 -37.69
CA VAL A 8 -15.40 -7.21 -36.24
C VAL A 8 -13.97 -6.87 -35.83
N PHE A 9 -13.76 -5.64 -35.37
CA PHE A 9 -12.54 -5.21 -34.71
C PHE A 9 -12.51 -5.85 -33.31
N VAL A 10 -11.96 -7.07 -33.22
CA VAL A 10 -11.63 -7.67 -31.92
C VAL A 10 -10.44 -6.88 -31.36
N PHE A 11 -10.74 -5.85 -30.57
CA PHE A 11 -9.75 -5.21 -29.71
C PHE A 11 -9.31 -6.24 -28.67
N ILE A 12 -8.24 -6.98 -28.97
CA ILE A 12 -7.46 -7.68 -27.96
C ILE A 12 -6.75 -6.57 -27.18
N LEU A 13 -7.43 -6.01 -26.17
CA LEU A 13 -6.79 -5.14 -25.20
C LEU A 13 -5.73 -6.00 -24.50
N PRO A 14 -4.42 -5.71 -24.65
CA PRO A 14 -3.43 -6.37 -23.84
C PRO A 14 -3.80 -6.13 -22.38
N ILE A 15 -3.85 -7.20 -21.58
CA ILE A 15 -4.05 -7.11 -20.12
C ILE A 15 -2.78 -6.46 -19.56
N VAL A 16 -2.70 -5.14 -19.66
CA VAL A 16 -1.63 -4.37 -19.06
C VAL A 16 -1.87 -4.45 -17.55
N ARG A 17 -0.90 -5.01 -16.81
CA ARG A 17 -0.86 -4.96 -15.34
C ARG A 17 -0.51 -3.53 -14.88
N ALA A 18 -1.31 -2.56 -15.28
CA ALA A 18 -1.17 -1.16 -14.92
C ALA A 18 -1.81 -0.90 -13.54
N GLN A 19 -1.45 0.24 -12.95
CA GLN A 19 -2.31 0.89 -11.95
C GLN A 19 -3.67 1.10 -12.58
N VAL A 20 -4.73 0.60 -11.95
CA VAL A 20 -6.08 0.75 -12.48
C VAL A 20 -6.74 1.86 -11.68
N PRO A 21 -7.02 3.03 -12.27
CA PRO A 21 -7.86 4.01 -11.63
C PRO A 21 -9.27 3.46 -11.49
N HIS A 22 -9.89 3.69 -10.35
CA HIS A 22 -11.26 3.30 -10.06
C HIS A 22 -12.19 4.51 -10.20
N TRP A 23 -13.41 4.29 -10.66
CA TRP A 23 -14.39 5.36 -10.81
C TRP A 23 -14.95 5.81 -9.46
N GLY A 24 -15.26 7.11 -9.36
CA GLY A 24 -15.80 7.71 -8.15
C GLY A 24 -14.73 8.12 -7.14
N PRO A 25 -15.15 8.65 -5.97
CA PRO A 25 -14.24 9.11 -4.93
C PRO A 25 -13.56 7.94 -4.21
N CYS A 26 -12.49 8.25 -3.48
CA CYS A 26 -11.87 7.31 -2.55
C CYS A 26 -12.89 6.73 -1.55
N PRO A 27 -12.86 5.41 -1.30
CA PRO A 27 -13.52 4.80 -0.16
C PRO A 27 -13.06 5.44 1.16
N GLU A 28 -13.96 5.45 2.14
CA GLU A 28 -13.69 5.96 3.49
C GLU A 28 -13.72 4.78 4.49
N PRO A 29 -12.69 3.91 4.50
CA PRO A 29 -12.66 2.74 5.37
C PRO A 29 -12.57 3.12 6.84
N ALA A 30 -13.08 2.24 7.70
CA ALA A 30 -12.80 2.33 9.13
C ALA A 30 -11.31 2.09 9.38
N VAL A 31 -10.71 2.92 10.23
CA VAL A 31 -9.31 2.80 10.65
C VAL A 31 -9.20 2.13 12.02
N GLN A 32 -8.00 1.66 12.36
CA GLN A 32 -7.73 0.95 13.61
C GLN A 32 -8.21 1.78 14.82
N PRO A 33 -9.19 1.27 15.61
CA PRO A 33 -9.64 1.97 16.79
C PRO A 33 -8.55 2.01 17.86
N ALA A 34 -8.52 3.10 18.63
CA ALA A 34 -7.55 3.35 19.70
C ALA A 34 -6.10 3.13 19.27
N PHE A 35 -5.76 3.55 18.03
CA PHE A 35 -4.43 3.35 17.48
C PHE A 35 -3.34 4.04 18.29
N THR A 36 -2.29 3.29 18.63
CA THR A 36 -1.13 3.81 19.35
C THR A 36 0.09 3.88 18.44
N LEU A 37 0.47 5.10 18.05
CA LEU A 37 1.60 5.32 17.15
C LEU A 37 2.91 4.68 17.64
N LYS A 38 3.20 4.79 18.94
CA LYS A 38 4.42 4.22 19.55
C LYS A 38 4.53 2.71 19.34
N GLN A 39 3.43 1.97 19.41
CA GLN A 39 3.42 0.51 19.22
C GLN A 39 3.59 0.10 17.75
N PHE A 40 3.21 0.98 16.82
CA PHE A 40 3.35 0.74 15.38
C PHE A 40 4.78 0.91 14.87
N MET A 41 5.66 1.57 15.64
CA MET A 41 7.04 1.82 15.26
C MET A 41 7.85 0.55 15.01
N GLY A 42 9.03 0.73 14.43
CA GLY A 42 9.95 -0.32 14.06
C GLY A 42 9.74 -0.79 12.62
N ARG A 43 10.26 -1.98 12.34
CA ARG A 43 10.34 -2.54 11.00
C ARG A 43 9.07 -3.30 10.64
N TRP A 44 8.64 -3.14 9.39
CA TRP A 44 7.55 -3.85 8.75
C TRP A 44 8.01 -4.35 7.37
N PHE A 45 7.70 -5.59 7.05
CA PHE A 45 7.95 -6.22 5.75
C PHE A 45 6.68 -6.17 4.91
N GLU A 46 6.80 -5.81 3.64
CA GLU A 46 5.68 -5.87 2.71
C GLU A 46 5.41 -7.33 2.31
N ILE A 47 4.26 -7.88 2.68
CA ILE A 47 3.90 -9.29 2.42
C ILE A 47 3.08 -9.42 1.15
N ALA A 48 2.13 -8.51 0.95
CA ALA A 48 1.35 -8.42 -0.26
C ALA A 48 0.94 -6.98 -0.49
N LYS A 49 0.68 -6.63 -1.74
CA LYS A 49 0.22 -5.29 -2.09
C LYS A 49 -0.68 -5.27 -3.31
N LEU A 50 -1.54 -4.27 -3.39
CA LEU A 50 -2.02 -3.83 -4.69
C LEU A 50 -0.81 -3.40 -5.54
N PRO A 51 -0.85 -3.58 -6.87
CA PRO A 51 0.26 -3.19 -7.72
C PRO A 51 0.70 -1.77 -7.37
N ALA A 52 2.01 -1.50 -7.35
CA ALA A 52 2.57 -0.18 -7.09
C ALA A 52 3.75 0.04 -8.04
N GLN A 53 3.64 0.97 -8.99
CA GLN A 53 4.68 1.15 -10.03
C GLN A 53 5.99 1.73 -9.49
N PHE A 54 5.97 2.32 -8.30
CA PHE A 54 7.14 2.87 -7.62
C PHE A 54 7.91 1.82 -6.80
N GLU A 55 7.38 0.60 -6.63
CA GLU A 55 7.98 -0.47 -5.84
C GLU A 55 8.12 -1.75 -6.68
N LYS A 56 9.21 -1.85 -7.45
CA LYS A 56 9.42 -2.93 -8.42
C LYS A 56 10.39 -4.00 -7.93
N GLY A 57 11.06 -3.77 -6.81
CA GLY A 57 12.05 -4.66 -6.24
C GLY A 57 11.48 -5.85 -5.46
N ARG A 58 12.39 -6.53 -4.76
CA ARG A 58 12.11 -7.58 -3.77
C ARG A 58 12.59 -7.12 -2.39
N CYS A 59 12.22 -7.86 -1.35
CA CYS A 59 12.64 -7.61 0.03
C CYS A 59 12.26 -6.20 0.53
N ILE A 60 11.06 -5.76 0.16
CA ILE A 60 10.58 -4.43 0.53
C ILE A 60 10.30 -4.42 2.03
N GLU A 61 10.94 -3.50 2.73
CA GLU A 61 10.74 -3.27 4.15
C GLU A 61 10.70 -1.76 4.43
N THR A 62 9.92 -1.38 5.44
CA THR A 62 9.83 0.00 5.91
C THR A 62 10.08 0.03 7.40
N ASN A 63 10.98 0.90 7.83
CA ASN A 63 11.25 1.17 9.24
C ASN A 63 10.69 2.54 9.63
N PHE A 64 9.83 2.54 10.64
CA PHE A 64 9.24 3.73 11.23
C PHE A 64 9.91 4.04 12.56
N SER A 65 10.38 5.27 12.74
CA SER A 65 11.01 5.74 13.97
C SER A 65 10.47 7.11 14.37
N LEU A 66 10.17 7.31 15.65
CA LEU A 66 9.72 8.61 16.14
C LEU A 66 10.86 9.61 16.14
N THR A 67 10.61 10.80 15.60
CA THR A 67 11.51 11.95 15.70
C THR A 67 11.00 12.95 16.74
N SER A 68 9.68 13.05 16.92
CA SER A 68 9.01 13.81 17.97
C SER A 68 7.66 13.15 18.30
N GLU A 69 6.80 13.78 19.13
CA GLU A 69 5.52 13.16 19.54
C GLU A 69 4.61 12.81 18.35
N ASN A 70 4.59 13.63 17.29
CA ASN A 70 3.69 13.47 16.13
C ASN A 70 4.42 13.42 14.79
N SER A 71 5.75 13.29 14.80
CA SER A 71 6.56 13.17 13.58
C SER A 71 7.31 11.84 13.57
N ILE A 72 7.30 11.23 12.40
CA ILE A 72 7.84 9.90 12.14
C ILE A 72 8.88 10.05 11.05
N ARG A 73 10.06 9.49 11.25
CA ARG A 73 11.00 9.21 10.17
C ARG A 73 10.65 7.87 9.57
N VAL A 74 10.43 7.86 8.26
CA VAL A 74 10.03 6.68 7.47
C VAL A 74 11.18 6.33 6.53
N VAL A 75 11.69 5.11 6.65
CA VAL A 75 12.77 4.64 5.78
C VAL A 75 12.32 3.36 5.10
N SER A 76 12.15 3.41 3.78
CA SER A 76 11.79 2.25 2.97
C SER A 76 12.98 1.79 2.15
N SER A 77 13.13 0.48 1.98
CA SER A 77 14.16 -0.10 1.11
C SER A 77 13.57 -1.18 0.21
N GLU A 78 14.24 -1.40 -0.92
CA GLU A 78 13.98 -2.50 -1.84
C GLU A 78 15.29 -3.01 -2.42
N ILE A 79 15.36 -4.29 -2.79
CA ILE A 79 16.42 -4.81 -3.65
C ILE A 79 15.90 -4.79 -5.09
N LEU A 80 16.44 -3.89 -5.92
CA LEU A 80 16.07 -3.77 -7.33
C LEU A 80 17.29 -4.06 -8.19
N LYS A 81 17.16 -5.03 -9.11
CA LYS A 81 18.27 -5.48 -10.00
C LYS A 81 19.56 -5.87 -9.25
N GLY A 82 19.42 -6.35 -8.02
CA GLY A 82 20.55 -6.79 -7.18
C GLY A 82 21.09 -5.70 -6.24
N ASP A 83 20.70 -4.43 -6.43
CA ASP A 83 21.16 -3.32 -5.61
C ASP A 83 20.14 -2.96 -4.54
N LEU A 84 20.63 -2.67 -3.32
CA LEU A 84 19.80 -2.13 -2.24
C LEU A 84 19.53 -0.65 -2.54
N ARG A 85 18.26 -0.33 -2.79
CA ARG A 85 17.77 1.04 -2.93
C ARG A 85 17.05 1.42 -1.65
N LYS A 86 17.26 2.66 -1.21
CA LYS A 86 16.64 3.22 -0.01
C LYS A 86 16.05 4.57 -0.34
N ILE A 87 14.91 4.84 0.27
CA ILE A 87 14.26 6.15 0.26
C ILE A 87 13.89 6.52 1.70
N GLU A 88 14.07 7.80 2.01
CA GLU A 88 13.75 8.36 3.32
C GLU A 88 12.66 9.41 3.15
N GLY A 89 11.74 9.44 4.12
CA GLY A 89 10.62 10.34 4.15
C GLY A 89 10.19 10.65 5.59
N THR A 90 9.16 11.46 5.67
CA THR A 90 8.54 11.90 6.92
C THR A 90 7.10 11.43 6.96
N GLY A 91 6.65 10.99 8.13
CA GLY A 91 5.27 10.69 8.44
C GLY A 91 4.74 11.65 9.51
N VAL A 92 3.47 11.99 9.42
CA VAL A 92 2.75 12.83 10.40
C VAL A 92 1.37 12.25 10.69
N ILE A 93 0.80 12.55 11.85
CA ILE A 93 -0.62 12.32 12.11
C ILE A 93 -1.41 13.46 11.47
N GLU A 94 -2.29 13.16 10.52
CA GLU A 94 -3.09 14.19 9.82
C GLU A 94 -4.24 14.72 10.67
N ASP A 95 -4.84 13.85 11.49
CA ASP A 95 -5.91 14.19 12.43
C ASP A 95 -5.67 13.51 13.78
N LEU A 96 -5.48 14.31 14.83
CA LEU A 96 -5.25 13.80 16.20
C LEU A 96 -6.44 13.01 16.74
N LYS A 97 -7.66 13.20 16.21
CA LYS A 97 -8.83 12.38 16.57
C LYS A 97 -8.78 10.99 15.93
N ASN A 98 -8.03 10.85 14.84
CA ASN A 98 -7.86 9.62 14.08
C ASN A 98 -6.37 9.32 13.89
N PRO A 99 -5.63 8.97 14.95
CA PRO A 99 -4.17 8.81 14.89
C PRO A 99 -3.69 7.67 13.98
N ALA A 100 -4.60 6.79 13.54
CA ALA A 100 -4.36 5.77 12.52
C ALA A 100 -4.32 6.32 11.09
N LYS A 101 -4.73 7.58 10.87
CA LYS A 101 -4.62 8.27 9.58
C LYS A 101 -3.31 9.06 9.55
N LEU A 102 -2.28 8.39 9.04
CA LEU A 102 -1.00 9.03 8.82
C LEU A 102 -0.95 9.65 7.43
N GLY A 103 -0.13 10.67 7.27
CA GLY A 103 0.31 11.18 5.98
C GLY A 103 1.80 10.87 5.86
N ILE A 104 2.25 10.33 4.72
CA ILE A 104 3.68 10.09 4.44
C ILE A 104 4.12 10.90 3.24
N SER A 105 5.30 11.52 3.32
CA SER A 105 5.95 12.15 2.17
C SER A 105 7.40 11.74 2.09
N TYR A 106 7.84 11.33 0.90
CA TYR A 106 9.23 11.08 0.56
C TYR A 106 9.90 12.28 -0.14
N SER A 107 9.24 13.44 -0.13
CA SER A 107 9.72 14.66 -0.79
C SER A 107 9.33 15.91 0.01
N TYR A 108 10.25 16.87 0.10
CA TYR A 108 10.00 18.13 0.81
C TYR A 108 9.05 19.08 0.06
N VAL A 109 8.80 18.85 -1.23
CA VAL A 109 7.99 19.74 -2.09
C VAL A 109 6.63 19.15 -2.47
N LEU A 110 6.42 17.85 -2.23
CA LEU A 110 5.15 17.19 -2.50
C LEU A 110 4.30 17.09 -1.24
N PRO A 111 2.97 17.13 -1.37
CA PRO A 111 2.08 16.92 -0.24
C PRO A 111 2.26 15.53 0.36
N TYR A 112 1.85 15.38 1.61
CA TYR A 112 1.73 14.08 2.25
C TYR A 112 0.65 13.25 1.54
N THR A 113 0.96 11.99 1.27
CA THR A 113 -0.01 11.02 0.75
C THR A 113 -0.64 10.25 1.91
N PRO A 114 -1.95 9.98 1.88
CA PRO A 114 -2.62 9.19 2.89
C PRO A 114 -1.94 7.83 3.13
N TYR A 115 -1.77 7.45 4.38
CA TYR A 115 -1.25 6.16 4.84
C TYR A 115 -2.06 5.73 6.05
N TRP A 116 -3.22 5.14 5.79
CA TRP A 116 -4.21 4.83 6.80
C TRP A 116 -4.03 3.40 7.28
N ILE A 117 -3.94 3.21 8.60
CA ILE A 117 -3.85 1.90 9.23
C ILE A 117 -5.28 1.42 9.49
N LEU A 118 -5.74 0.47 8.70
CA LEU A 118 -7.09 -0.10 8.79
C LEU A 118 -7.20 -1.07 9.96
N SER A 119 -6.19 -1.92 10.13
CA SER A 119 -6.13 -2.88 11.21
C SER A 119 -4.69 -3.24 11.52
N THR A 120 -4.34 -3.38 12.79
CA THR A 120 -3.06 -3.93 13.21
C THR A 120 -3.17 -4.54 14.60
N ASP A 121 -2.45 -5.63 14.82
CA ASP A 121 -2.19 -6.17 16.15
C ASP A 121 -0.84 -5.68 16.73
N TYR A 122 -0.17 -4.77 16.01
CA TYR A 122 1.15 -4.20 16.28
C TYR A 122 2.33 -5.18 16.25
N VAL A 123 2.09 -6.47 16.49
CA VAL A 123 3.12 -7.48 16.76
C VAL A 123 3.29 -8.52 15.65
N ASN A 124 2.27 -8.74 14.81
CA ASN A 124 2.39 -9.67 13.68
C ASN A 124 2.09 -9.00 12.36
N SER A 125 0.99 -8.26 12.25
CA SER A 125 0.48 -7.78 10.97
C SER A 125 -0.13 -6.38 11.04
N ALA A 126 -0.11 -5.70 9.90
CA ALA A 126 -0.81 -4.45 9.70
C ALA A 126 -1.39 -4.36 8.29
N LEU A 127 -2.56 -3.76 8.17
CA LEU A 127 -3.24 -3.47 6.92
C LEU A 127 -3.19 -1.98 6.71
N VAL A 128 -2.63 -1.58 5.57
CA VAL A 128 -2.47 -0.17 5.22
C VAL A 128 -3.22 0.11 3.93
N TYR A 129 -3.88 1.26 3.87
CA TYR A 129 -4.53 1.78 2.69
C TYR A 129 -4.08 3.21 2.39
N SER A 130 -3.92 3.51 1.11
CA SER A 130 -3.65 4.84 0.60
C SER A 130 -4.55 5.07 -0.60
N CYS A 131 -5.23 6.21 -0.65
CA CYS A 131 -6.06 6.55 -1.79
C CYS A 131 -5.89 8.03 -2.11
N THR A 132 -5.80 8.34 -3.40
CA THR A 132 -5.74 9.71 -3.91
C THR A 132 -6.83 9.92 -4.93
N ASP A 133 -7.70 10.89 -4.65
CA ASP A 133 -8.71 11.36 -5.58
C ASP A 133 -8.09 12.17 -6.71
N VAL A 134 -8.58 11.94 -7.93
CA VAL A 134 -8.22 12.72 -9.12
C VAL A 134 -9.47 13.41 -9.64
N LEU A 135 -9.55 14.72 -9.37
CA LEU A 135 -10.66 15.60 -9.78
C LEU A 135 -12.04 15.11 -9.32
N ARG A 136 -12.13 14.25 -8.29
CA ARG A 136 -13.34 13.56 -7.82
C ARG A 136 -14.05 12.70 -8.90
N LEU A 137 -13.39 12.42 -10.01
CA LEU A 137 -13.95 11.60 -11.10
C LEU A 137 -13.51 10.14 -10.98
N PHE A 138 -12.25 9.96 -10.64
CA PHE A 138 -11.64 8.67 -10.39
C PHE A 138 -10.63 8.80 -9.25
N HIS A 139 -10.26 7.68 -8.66
CA HIS A 139 -9.21 7.62 -7.65
C HIS A 139 -8.19 6.54 -8.01
N VAL A 140 -7.01 6.69 -7.41
CA VAL A 140 -5.96 5.65 -7.44
C VAL A 140 -5.70 5.25 -6.01
N ASP A 141 -5.72 3.95 -5.77
CA ASP A 141 -5.52 3.39 -4.45
C ASP A 141 -4.42 2.33 -4.42
N PHE A 142 -3.91 2.17 -3.20
CA PHE A 142 -2.90 1.21 -2.84
C PHE A 142 -3.30 0.59 -1.51
N ALA A 143 -3.01 -0.70 -1.38
CA ALA A 143 -3.24 -1.42 -0.15
C ALA A 143 -2.05 -2.34 0.08
N TRP A 144 -1.59 -2.44 1.32
CA TRP A 144 -0.48 -3.29 1.70
C TRP A 144 -0.87 -4.14 2.91
N ILE A 145 -0.50 -5.41 2.84
CA ILE A 145 -0.44 -6.32 3.99
C ILE A 145 1.01 -6.31 4.45
N LEU A 146 1.23 -5.88 5.67
CA LEU A 146 2.55 -5.81 6.30
C LEU A 146 2.69 -6.89 7.36
N GLY A 147 3.92 -7.38 7.53
CA GLY A 147 4.28 -8.36 8.55
C GLY A 147 5.46 -7.87 9.41
N ARG A 148 5.50 -8.26 10.69
CA ARG A 148 6.71 -8.14 11.52
C ARG A 148 7.78 -9.16 11.15
N THR A 149 7.38 -10.22 10.47
CA THR A 149 8.23 -11.24 9.84
C THR A 149 8.06 -11.19 8.32
N ARG A 150 8.98 -11.80 7.58
CA ARG A 150 8.96 -11.86 6.11
C ARG A 150 7.87 -12.76 5.51
N THR A 151 7.20 -13.53 6.35
CA THR A 151 6.09 -14.40 6.00
C THR A 151 4.98 -14.24 7.02
N LEU A 152 3.74 -14.48 6.59
CA LEU A 152 2.56 -14.57 7.44
C LEU A 152 1.80 -15.87 7.11
N PRO A 153 1.03 -16.43 8.06
CA PRO A 153 0.13 -17.53 7.76
C PRO A 153 -0.92 -17.14 6.72
N ASP A 154 -1.28 -18.07 5.83
CA ASP A 154 -2.28 -17.83 4.79
C ASP A 154 -3.63 -17.36 5.37
N SER A 155 -4.02 -17.91 6.53
CA SER A 155 -5.24 -17.47 7.23
C SER A 155 -5.21 -15.99 7.62
N THR A 156 -4.04 -15.44 7.95
CA THR A 156 -3.87 -14.02 8.27
C THR A 156 -3.98 -13.16 7.01
N ILE A 157 -3.44 -13.64 5.89
CA ILE A 157 -3.52 -12.96 4.59
C ILE A 157 -4.96 -12.94 4.08
N GLU A 158 -5.68 -14.06 4.15
CA GLU A 158 -7.08 -14.14 3.72
C GLU A 158 -7.99 -13.26 4.60
N LYS A 159 -7.83 -13.32 5.93
CA LYS A 159 -8.53 -12.40 6.83
C LYS A 159 -8.24 -10.94 6.51
N ALA A 160 -7.01 -10.62 6.11
CA ALA A 160 -6.66 -9.26 5.75
C ALA A 160 -7.37 -8.81 4.45
N LYS A 161 -7.45 -9.69 3.45
CA LYS A 161 -8.22 -9.45 2.22
C LYS A 161 -9.71 -9.24 2.50
N ASP A 162 -10.29 -10.03 3.42
CA ASP A 162 -11.69 -9.87 3.82
C ASP A 162 -11.96 -8.49 4.45
N ILE A 163 -11.03 -7.98 5.26
CA ILE A 163 -11.13 -6.63 5.84
C ILE A 163 -11.10 -5.56 4.74
N PHE A 164 -10.21 -5.67 3.75
CA PHE A 164 -10.20 -4.74 2.63
C PHE A 164 -11.52 -4.80 1.84
N ALA A 165 -11.97 -6.01 1.48
CA ALA A 165 -13.20 -6.21 0.74
C ALA A 165 -14.43 -5.67 1.49
N GLY A 166 -14.51 -5.90 2.80
CA GLY A 166 -15.56 -5.35 3.67
C GLY A 166 -15.57 -3.82 3.76
N ASN A 167 -14.47 -3.16 3.38
CA ASN A 167 -14.35 -1.71 3.27
C ASN A 167 -14.45 -1.20 1.81
N ASN A 168 -14.98 -2.01 0.89
CA ASN A 168 -15.10 -1.68 -0.53
C ASN A 168 -13.76 -1.42 -1.25
N ILE A 169 -12.69 -2.06 -0.80
CA ILE A 169 -11.37 -2.01 -1.45
C ILE A 169 -11.18 -3.31 -2.25
N ASP A 170 -11.10 -3.20 -3.58
CA ASP A 170 -10.92 -4.36 -4.46
C ASP A 170 -9.48 -4.89 -4.38
N VAL A 171 -9.32 -6.05 -3.74
CA VAL A 171 -8.04 -6.75 -3.59
C VAL A 171 -7.84 -7.90 -4.57
N SER A 172 -8.70 -8.05 -5.59
CA SER A 172 -8.56 -9.08 -6.62
C SER A 172 -7.23 -9.02 -7.37
N ARG A 173 -6.63 -7.83 -7.44
CA ARG A 173 -5.33 -7.57 -8.08
C ARG A 173 -4.16 -7.58 -7.11
N MET A 174 -4.39 -7.84 -5.82
CA MET A 174 -3.33 -7.90 -4.82
C MET A 174 -2.36 -9.04 -5.17
N ILE A 175 -1.07 -8.72 -5.14
CA ILE A 175 0.02 -9.64 -5.47
C ILE A 175 0.89 -9.88 -4.24
N PRO A 176 1.43 -11.10 -4.07
CA PRO A 176 2.41 -11.36 -3.03
C PRO A 176 3.72 -10.64 -3.34
N SER A 177 4.35 -10.11 -2.30
CA SER A 177 5.65 -9.45 -2.36
C SER A 177 6.76 -10.47 -2.13
N ARG A 178 7.87 -10.33 -2.87
CA ARG A 178 8.96 -11.31 -2.84
C ARG A 178 9.85 -11.04 -1.64
N GLN A 179 9.75 -11.86 -0.59
CA GLN A 179 10.52 -11.72 0.64
C GLN A 179 11.61 -12.81 0.82
N GLU A 180 11.95 -13.53 -0.25
CA GLU A 180 13.01 -14.55 -0.23
C GLU A 180 14.36 -14.00 -0.71
N GLY A 181 15.44 -14.62 -0.20
CA GLY A 181 16.81 -14.29 -0.60
C GLY A 181 17.25 -12.87 -0.21
N CYS A 182 16.72 -12.31 0.88
CA CYS A 182 17.00 -10.94 1.33
C CYS A 182 18.36 -10.82 2.02
N ASP A 183 19.42 -10.93 1.23
CA ASP A 183 20.83 -10.88 1.60
C ASP A 183 21.32 -9.48 2.01
N LYS A 184 20.54 -8.45 1.69
CA LYS A 184 20.81 -7.05 2.02
C LYS A 184 19.65 -6.48 2.83
N THR A 185 19.93 -5.82 3.95
CA THR A 185 18.92 -5.24 4.84
C THR A 185 19.25 -3.78 5.17
N LEU A 186 18.23 -3.03 5.62
CA LEU A 186 18.40 -1.73 6.30
C LEU A 186 19.25 -1.82 7.55
#